data_AF-A0A7J4BBS8-F1
#
_entry.id   AF-A0A7J4BBS8-F1
#
_cell.length_a   1.000
_cell.length_b   1.000
_cell.length_c   1.000
_cell.angle_alpha   90.00
_cell.angle_beta   90.00
_cell.angle_gamma   90.00
#
_symmetry.space_group_name_H-M   'P 1'
#
loop_
_entity.id
_entity.type
_entity.pdbx_description
1 polymer ?
#
loop_
_entity_poly.entity_id
_entity_poly.type
_entity_poly.pdbx_seq_one_letter_code
_entity_poly.pdbx_strand_id
1 'polypeptide(L)'
;MSLLKDIFGKEESKAKAVAIKKQKSASKPISKSKSTKPKKAERPPKRTEKVKKTVAKPAAKPEKVPEISKIPDQKAYEILKKYKIPIVKQAFVKNEKQLSEALKKIRFPVVMKVSGTIIHKTEVGGIIKNINSEADAREAFAKLMKIKGCESVLVQEQIDGIELIVGAKNTAEFGNVVSVGIGGIFVEIMKDVAFRVCPLTKEDVHAMLMELKGREILLGARGKKAVNLEALINTILSVGRLVENEEISEMDINPLMCNENGCFAVDVRIIKNK
;
A
#
# COMPACT_ATOMS: atom_id res chain seq x y z
N MET A 1 -11.80 -8.17 3.11
CA MET A 1 -11.85 -7.22 1.97
C MET A 1 -10.55 -6.44 1.90
N SER A 2 -10.16 -5.94 0.73
CA SER A 2 -8.95 -5.09 0.63
C SER A 2 -9.34 -3.65 0.92
N LEU A 3 -8.75 -3.04 1.95
CA LEU A 3 -9.04 -1.66 2.31
C LEU A 3 -8.74 -0.70 1.12
N LEU A 4 -7.74 -1.07 0.32
CA LEU A 4 -7.42 -0.39 -0.94
C LEU A 4 -8.49 -0.50 -2.01
N LYS A 5 -9.21 -1.63 -2.13
CA LYS A 5 -10.30 -1.72 -3.12
C LYS A 5 -11.42 -0.75 -2.80
N ASP A 6 -11.75 -0.61 -1.51
CA ASP A 6 -12.79 0.30 -1.05
C ASP A 6 -12.34 1.76 -1.15
N ILE A 7 -11.07 2.05 -0.83
CA ILE A 7 -10.48 3.39 -0.94
C ILE A 7 -10.34 3.80 -2.41
N PHE A 8 -9.72 2.98 -3.28
CA PHE A 8 -9.54 3.30 -4.70
C PHE A 8 -10.89 3.42 -5.43
N GLY A 9 -11.87 2.56 -5.12
CA GLY A 9 -13.19 2.64 -5.76
C GLY A 9 -13.93 3.93 -5.39
N LYS A 10 -13.77 4.43 -4.16
CA LYS A 10 -14.44 5.65 -3.69
C LYS A 10 -13.66 6.94 -4.01
N GLU A 11 -12.34 6.86 -4.15
CA GLU A 11 -11.44 8.00 -4.37
C GLU A 11 -10.81 8.01 -5.77
N GLU A 12 -11.38 7.25 -6.71
CA GLU A 12 -10.89 7.09 -8.07
C GLU A 12 -10.68 8.43 -8.78
N SER A 13 -11.59 9.39 -8.56
CA SER A 13 -11.49 10.75 -9.11
C SER A 13 -10.26 11.52 -8.62
N LYS A 14 -9.84 11.33 -7.36
CA LYS A 14 -8.62 11.95 -6.83
C LYS A 14 -7.37 11.29 -7.41
N ALA A 15 -7.34 9.96 -7.48
CA ALA A 15 -6.25 9.23 -8.12
C ALA A 15 -6.07 9.66 -9.59
N LYS A 16 -7.18 9.78 -10.33
CA LYS A 16 -7.23 10.30 -11.70
C LYS A 16 -6.68 11.73 -11.79
N ALA A 17 -7.10 12.63 -10.91
CA ALA A 17 -6.64 14.02 -10.91
C ALA A 17 -5.12 14.15 -10.69
N VAL A 18 -4.55 13.35 -9.78
CA VAL A 18 -3.10 13.34 -9.52
C VAL A 18 -2.34 12.81 -10.74
N ALA A 19 -2.82 11.71 -11.33
CA ALA A 19 -2.16 11.10 -12.48
C ALA A 19 -2.13 12.04 -13.70
N ILE A 20 -3.23 12.73 -13.96
CA ILE A 20 -3.32 13.74 -15.04
C ILE A 20 -2.33 14.89 -14.80
N LYS A 21 -2.18 15.36 -13.56
CA LYS A 21 -1.21 16.41 -13.24
C LYS A 21 0.23 15.97 -13.52
N LYS A 22 0.60 14.74 -13.15
CA LYS A 22 1.96 14.21 -13.34
C LYS A 22 2.32 13.98 -14.81
N GLN A 23 1.38 13.47 -15.61
CA GLN A 23 1.57 13.35 -17.07
C GLN A 23 1.76 14.72 -17.73
N LYS A 24 0.97 15.73 -17.32
CA LYS A 24 1.10 17.11 -17.83
C LYS A 24 2.42 17.78 -17.45
N SER A 25 2.99 17.47 -16.27
CA SER A 25 4.31 17.97 -15.88
C SER A 25 5.45 17.27 -16.63
N ALA A 26 5.29 15.98 -16.94
CA ALA A 26 6.26 15.22 -17.74
C ALA A 26 6.25 15.62 -19.23
N SER A 27 5.14 16.18 -19.73
CA SER A 27 4.98 16.58 -21.13
C SER A 27 5.30 18.05 -21.44
N LYS A 28 5.88 18.83 -20.52
CA LYS A 28 6.31 20.22 -20.81
C LYS A 28 7.65 20.22 -21.57
N PRO A 29 7.75 20.78 -22.79
CA PRO A 29 9.01 20.84 -23.53
C PRO A 29 9.92 21.97 -23.03
N ILE A 30 11.23 21.72 -23.10
CA ILE A 30 12.29 22.72 -22.95
C ILE A 30 12.14 23.75 -24.07
N SER A 31 11.95 25.03 -23.74
CA SER A 31 11.80 26.11 -24.72
C SER A 31 13.11 26.88 -24.98
N LYS A 32 13.50 26.98 -26.25
CA LYS A 32 14.16 28.14 -26.92
C LYS A 32 13.68 28.05 -28.40
N SER A 33 13.32 29.06 -29.18
CA SER A 33 13.39 30.53 -29.14
C SER A 33 12.47 31.15 -30.24
N LYS A 34 12.08 32.41 -30.02
CA LYS A 34 11.40 33.44 -30.85
C LYS A 34 11.37 33.30 -32.40
N SER A 35 10.23 33.58 -33.05
CA SER A 35 9.92 34.88 -33.74
C SER A 35 8.77 34.85 -34.79
N THR A 36 7.91 35.87 -34.69
CA THR A 36 7.18 36.69 -35.71
C THR A 36 6.13 36.18 -36.73
N LYS A 37 4.91 36.73 -36.51
CA LYS A 37 3.94 37.43 -37.38
C LYS A 37 2.83 36.67 -38.16
N PRO A 38 1.64 37.32 -38.36
CA PRO A 38 0.38 36.64 -38.66
C PRO A 38 -0.06 36.77 -40.13
N LYS A 39 -0.84 35.81 -40.66
CA LYS A 39 -1.57 35.98 -41.92
C LYS A 39 -3.00 35.44 -41.90
N LYS A 40 -3.88 36.36 -42.32
CA LYS A 40 -5.25 36.36 -42.85
C LYS A 40 -6.02 35.05 -43.09
N ALA A 41 -7.32 35.20 -42.84
CA ALA A 41 -8.41 34.28 -43.14
C ALA A 41 -8.76 34.22 -44.64
N GLU A 42 -9.09 33.01 -45.09
CA GLU A 42 -9.82 32.74 -46.34
C GLU A 42 -10.78 31.55 -46.10
N ARG A 43 -12.04 31.71 -46.52
CA ARG A 43 -13.02 30.64 -46.80
C ARG A 43 -12.91 30.34 -48.30
N PRO A 44 -13.14 29.11 -48.83
CA PRO A 44 -14.45 28.43 -48.88
C PRO A 44 -14.29 26.87 -49.03
N PRO A 45 -15.21 26.04 -49.60
CA PRO A 45 -16.66 26.12 -49.82
C PRO A 45 -17.47 24.96 -49.16
N LYS A 46 -18.80 25.07 -49.18
CA LYS A 46 -19.74 23.94 -48.95
C LYS A 46 -19.62 22.94 -50.11
N ARG A 47 -19.39 21.65 -49.81
CA ARG A 47 -19.68 20.55 -50.73
C ARG A 47 -20.23 19.34 -49.97
N THR A 48 -21.41 18.94 -50.40
CA THR A 48 -22.13 17.71 -50.04
C THR A 48 -21.38 16.48 -50.55
N GLU A 49 -21.12 15.48 -49.70
CA GLU A 49 -20.91 14.10 -50.17
C GLU A 49 -21.09 13.02 -49.08
N LYS A 50 -22.16 12.24 -49.26
CA LYS A 50 -22.32 10.79 -49.05
C LYS A 50 -21.66 10.15 -47.82
N VAL A 51 -22.53 9.81 -46.86
CA VAL A 51 -22.30 8.83 -45.78
C VAL A 51 -21.93 7.46 -46.39
N LYS A 52 -20.64 7.11 -46.40
CA LYS A 52 -20.20 5.72 -46.52
C LYS A 52 -20.35 5.06 -45.15
N LYS A 53 -21.26 4.09 -45.06
CA LYS A 53 -21.33 3.12 -43.95
C LYS A 53 -20.02 2.32 -43.92
N THR A 54 -19.06 2.74 -43.10
CA THR A 54 -17.97 1.87 -42.68
C THR A 54 -18.51 0.90 -41.64
N VAL A 55 -18.62 -0.36 -42.07
CA VAL A 55 -18.94 -1.51 -41.21
C VAL A 55 -17.89 -1.56 -40.09
N ALA A 56 -18.35 -1.43 -38.85
CA ALA A 56 -17.51 -1.56 -37.66
C ALA A 56 -16.84 -2.94 -37.67
N LYS A 57 -15.51 -2.96 -37.54
CA LYS A 57 -14.74 -4.17 -37.25
C LYS A 57 -15.25 -4.77 -35.93
N PRO A 58 -15.38 -6.11 -35.82
CA PRO A 58 -15.92 -6.75 -34.63
C PRO A 58 -15.03 -6.48 -33.40
N ALA A 59 -15.71 -6.34 -32.26
CA ALA A 59 -15.15 -6.08 -30.95
C ALA A 59 -13.92 -6.97 -30.64
N ALA A 60 -12.89 -6.35 -30.07
CA ALA A 60 -11.73 -7.07 -29.55
C ALA A 60 -12.21 -8.15 -28.56
N LYS A 61 -11.59 -9.33 -28.65
CA LYS A 61 -11.82 -10.45 -27.71
C LYS A 61 -11.67 -9.94 -26.27
N PRO A 62 -12.46 -10.43 -25.30
CA PRO A 62 -12.25 -10.08 -23.90
C PRO A 62 -10.81 -10.46 -23.52
N GLU A 63 -10.00 -9.46 -23.17
CA GLU A 63 -8.70 -9.68 -22.56
C GLU A 63 -8.91 -10.58 -21.35
N LYS A 64 -8.15 -11.68 -21.28
CA LYS A 64 -8.17 -12.58 -20.12
C LYS A 64 -7.84 -11.74 -18.89
N VAL A 65 -8.80 -11.63 -17.97
CA VAL A 65 -8.55 -11.01 -16.66
C VAL A 65 -7.41 -11.81 -16.01
N PRO A 66 -6.26 -11.19 -15.69
CA PRO A 66 -5.12 -11.92 -15.14
C PRO A 66 -5.55 -12.59 -13.83
N GLU A 67 -5.18 -13.85 -13.68
CA GLU A 67 -5.58 -14.68 -12.55
C GLU A 67 -4.81 -14.22 -11.30
N ILE A 68 -5.38 -13.28 -10.55
CA ILE A 68 -4.77 -12.67 -9.37
C ILE A 68 -4.54 -13.69 -8.24
N SER A 69 -3.31 -13.77 -7.70
CA SER A 69 -2.98 -14.65 -6.58
C SER A 69 -2.36 -13.90 -5.40
N LYS A 70 -2.80 -14.22 -4.17
CA LYS A 70 -2.22 -13.66 -2.93
C LYS A 70 -0.87 -14.34 -2.68
N ILE A 71 0.18 -13.54 -2.45
CA ILE A 71 1.46 -14.04 -1.97
C ILE A 71 1.31 -14.49 -0.51
N PRO A 72 1.81 -15.69 -0.13
CA PRO A 72 1.88 -16.11 1.27
C PRO A 72 2.65 -15.12 2.14
N ASP A 73 2.18 -14.91 3.37
CA ASP A 73 2.67 -13.85 4.26
C ASP A 73 4.20 -13.89 4.43
N GLN A 74 4.79 -15.07 4.65
CA GLN A 74 6.25 -15.23 4.79
C GLN A 74 7.02 -14.67 3.58
N LYS A 75 6.57 -15.01 2.37
CA LYS A 75 7.18 -14.53 1.12
C LYS A 75 6.93 -13.03 0.92
N ALA A 76 5.78 -12.50 1.35
CA ALA A 76 5.52 -11.07 1.32
C ALA A 76 6.53 -10.30 2.21
N TYR A 77 6.84 -10.80 3.40
CA TYR A 77 7.85 -10.19 4.27
C TYR A 77 9.28 -10.28 3.72
N GLU A 78 9.62 -11.36 3.01
CA GLU A 78 10.91 -11.48 2.31
C GLU A 78 11.05 -10.42 1.20
N ILE A 79 9.96 -10.17 0.45
CA ILE A 79 9.92 -9.10 -0.56
C ILE A 79 10.12 -7.74 0.11
N LEU A 80 9.43 -7.44 1.22
CA LEU A 80 9.62 -6.18 1.96
C LEU A 80 11.08 -5.97 2.39
N LYS A 81 11.72 -7.02 2.91
CA LYS A 81 13.16 -6.98 3.27
C LYS A 81 14.06 -6.68 2.08
N LYS A 82 13.82 -7.31 0.91
CA LYS A 82 14.58 -7.04 -0.33
C LYS A 82 14.57 -5.56 -0.71
N TYR A 83 13.44 -4.89 -0.53
CA TYR A 83 13.29 -3.46 -0.82
C TYR A 83 13.59 -2.54 0.37
N LYS A 84 14.18 -3.07 1.45
CA LYS A 84 14.53 -2.32 2.67
C LYS A 84 13.34 -1.60 3.29
N ILE A 85 12.14 -2.19 3.20
CA ILE A 85 10.97 -1.75 3.95
C ILE A 85 11.11 -2.35 5.35
N PRO A 86 11.23 -1.53 6.42
CA PRO A 86 11.40 -2.07 7.76
C PRO A 86 10.16 -2.84 8.19
N ILE A 87 10.39 -3.97 8.85
CA ILE A 87 9.34 -4.80 9.43
C ILE A 87 9.64 -5.01 10.90
N VAL A 88 8.62 -5.22 11.73
CA VAL A 88 8.82 -5.58 13.13
C VAL A 88 9.58 -6.91 13.25
N LYS A 89 10.33 -7.10 14.34
CA LYS A 89 10.97 -8.39 14.60
C LYS A 89 9.90 -9.47 14.68
N GLN A 90 10.12 -10.57 13.97
CA GLN A 90 9.10 -11.59 13.83
C GLN A 90 9.66 -12.96 13.48
N ALA A 91 8.92 -14.00 13.83
CA ALA A 91 9.22 -15.39 13.51
C ALA A 91 7.94 -16.20 13.30
N PHE A 92 7.94 -17.09 12.31
CA PHE A 92 6.90 -18.11 12.16
C PHE A 92 7.29 -19.34 12.96
N VAL A 93 6.37 -19.84 13.79
CA VAL A 93 6.58 -20.98 14.67
C VAL A 93 5.47 -22.01 14.48
N LYS A 94 5.83 -23.29 14.47
CA LYS A 94 4.94 -24.44 14.25
C LYS A 94 4.80 -25.34 15.47
N ASN A 95 5.66 -25.15 16.47
CA ASN A 95 5.69 -25.95 17.70
C ASN A 95 6.30 -25.14 18.86
N GLU A 96 6.17 -25.68 20.07
CA GLU A 96 6.64 -25.02 21.30
C GLU A 96 8.15 -24.76 21.31
N LYS A 97 8.96 -25.66 20.74
CA LYS A 97 10.41 -25.46 20.66
C LYS A 97 10.75 -24.20 19.85
N GLN A 98 10.15 -24.06 18.67
CA GLN A 98 10.32 -22.88 17.83
C GLN A 98 9.77 -21.62 18.50
N LEU A 99 8.67 -21.74 19.26
CA LEU A 99 8.14 -20.63 20.05
C LEU A 99 9.14 -20.15 21.09
N SER A 100 9.70 -21.04 21.93
CA SER A 100 10.69 -20.66 22.92
C SER A 100 11.96 -20.06 22.29
N GLU A 101 12.40 -20.55 21.12
CA GLU A 101 13.51 -19.95 20.37
C GLU A 101 13.19 -18.55 19.84
N ALA A 102 11.96 -18.31 19.39
CA ALA A 102 11.49 -16.99 18.95
C ALA A 102 11.43 -15.99 20.11
N LEU A 103 10.89 -16.40 21.27
CA LEU A 103 10.76 -15.54 22.46
C LEU A 103 12.11 -15.15 23.08
N LYS A 104 13.20 -15.90 22.82
CA LYS A 104 14.56 -15.47 23.18
C LYS A 104 15.06 -14.30 22.34
N LYS A 105 14.50 -14.09 21.15
CA LYS A 105 14.96 -13.09 20.15
C LYS A 105 14.03 -11.88 20.05
N ILE A 106 12.74 -12.06 20.36
CA ILE A 106 11.69 -11.05 20.27
C ILE A 106 11.32 -10.63 21.68
N ARG A 107 11.38 -9.34 21.97
CA ARG A 107 11.09 -8.80 23.30
C ARG A 107 9.57 -8.68 23.51
N PHE A 108 9.14 -8.87 24.75
CA PHE A 108 7.78 -8.60 25.18
C PHE A 108 7.50 -7.07 25.27
N PRO A 109 6.24 -6.62 25.11
CA PRO A 109 5.09 -7.43 24.73
C PRO A 109 5.18 -7.96 23.30
N VAL A 110 4.59 -9.14 23.05
CA VAL A 110 4.49 -9.73 21.70
C VAL A 110 3.03 -9.81 21.23
N VAL A 111 2.87 -9.82 19.92
CA VAL A 111 1.62 -10.18 19.23
C VAL A 111 1.81 -11.55 18.59
N MET A 112 0.80 -12.40 18.70
CA MET A 112 0.73 -13.66 17.96
C MET A 112 -0.43 -13.66 16.98
N LYS A 113 -0.17 -14.07 15.74
CA LYS A 113 -1.16 -14.11 14.66
C LYS A 113 -1.19 -15.50 14.03
N VAL A 114 -2.38 -16.03 13.78
CA VAL A 114 -2.57 -17.26 13.01
C VAL A 114 -2.03 -17.08 11.59
N SER A 115 -1.40 -18.13 11.06
CA SER A 115 -0.86 -18.19 9.70
C SER A 115 -1.20 -19.53 9.07
N GLY A 116 -1.57 -19.52 7.78
CA GLY A 116 -2.08 -20.67 7.04
C GLY A 116 -3.12 -20.23 6.00
N THR A 117 -4.17 -21.01 5.83
CA THR A 117 -5.23 -20.73 4.84
C THR A 117 -6.25 -19.67 5.27
N ILE A 118 -6.13 -19.14 6.50
CA ILE A 118 -7.03 -18.12 7.04
C ILE A 118 -6.74 -16.74 6.42
N ILE A 119 -7.75 -16.15 5.79
CA ILE A 119 -7.67 -14.79 5.24
C ILE A 119 -8.08 -13.75 6.29
N HIS A 120 -9.19 -13.98 6.99
CA HIS A 120 -9.78 -13.03 7.95
C HIS A 120 -9.39 -13.38 9.39
N LYS A 121 -8.14 -13.08 9.76
CA LYS A 121 -7.54 -13.49 11.05
C LYS A 121 -8.31 -12.96 12.26
N THR A 122 -8.73 -11.69 12.24
CA THR A 122 -9.42 -11.06 13.39
C THR A 122 -10.76 -11.72 13.68
N GLU A 123 -11.55 -12.07 12.65
CA GLU A 123 -12.90 -12.64 12.78
C GLU A 123 -12.89 -14.01 13.45
N VAL A 124 -11.80 -14.78 13.30
CA VAL A 124 -11.63 -16.09 13.93
C VAL A 124 -10.89 -16.02 15.28
N GLY A 125 -10.69 -14.81 15.83
CA GLY A 125 -9.87 -14.61 17.03
C GLY A 125 -8.40 -14.99 16.83
N GLY A 126 -7.93 -14.97 15.58
CA GLY A 126 -6.60 -15.37 15.15
C GLY A 126 -5.50 -14.34 15.41
N ILE A 127 -5.75 -13.33 16.24
CA ILE A 127 -4.77 -12.33 16.66
C ILE A 127 -4.87 -12.15 18.17
N ILE A 128 -3.77 -12.36 18.88
CA ILE A 128 -3.67 -12.16 20.33
C ILE A 128 -2.55 -11.15 20.57
N LYS A 129 -2.89 -10.03 21.23
CA LYS A 129 -2.00 -8.91 21.53
C LYS A 129 -1.69 -8.88 23.03
N ASN A 130 -0.75 -8.02 23.45
CA ASN A 130 -0.38 -7.79 24.85
C ASN A 130 0.05 -9.06 25.59
N ILE A 131 0.76 -9.96 24.91
CA ILE A 131 1.34 -11.14 25.54
C ILE A 131 2.63 -10.68 26.23
N ASN A 132 2.68 -10.79 27.56
CA ASN A 132 3.76 -10.20 28.38
C ASN A 132 4.69 -11.24 29.01
N SER A 133 4.36 -12.53 28.91
CA SER A 133 5.14 -13.60 29.51
C SER A 133 5.23 -14.83 28.60
N GLU A 134 6.20 -15.72 28.86
CA GLU A 134 6.30 -16.98 28.14
C GLU A 134 5.11 -17.91 28.42
N ALA A 135 4.54 -17.86 29.63
CA ALA A 135 3.35 -18.63 29.97
C ALA A 135 2.14 -18.20 29.11
N ASP A 136 1.85 -16.90 29.08
CA ASP A 136 0.77 -16.33 28.24
C ASP A 136 1.01 -16.65 26.75
N ALA A 137 2.28 -16.63 26.32
CA ALA A 137 2.67 -16.93 24.96
C ALA A 137 2.36 -18.40 24.58
N ARG A 138 2.60 -19.35 25.47
CA ARG A 138 2.28 -20.78 25.25
C ARG A 138 0.77 -21.00 25.19
N GLU A 139 0.01 -20.37 26.08
CA GLU A 139 -1.46 -20.44 26.06
C GLU A 139 -2.03 -19.85 24.76
N ALA A 140 -1.55 -18.67 24.36
CA ALA A 140 -1.91 -18.02 23.11
C ALA A 140 -1.58 -18.92 21.89
N PHE A 141 -0.39 -19.51 21.87
CA PHE A 141 0.03 -20.43 20.81
C PHE A 141 -0.88 -21.66 20.71
N ALA A 142 -1.16 -22.32 21.84
CA ALA A 142 -2.05 -23.48 21.89
C ALA A 142 -3.47 -23.14 21.43
N LYS A 143 -3.97 -21.95 21.76
CA LYS A 143 -5.28 -21.45 21.30
C LYS A 143 -5.29 -21.22 19.79
N LEU A 144 -4.27 -20.57 19.24
CA LEU A 144 -4.19 -20.25 17.81
C LEU A 144 -4.02 -21.50 16.95
N MET A 145 -3.21 -22.47 17.38
CA MET A 145 -3.00 -23.72 16.64
C MET A 145 -4.25 -24.59 16.52
N LYS A 146 -5.27 -24.38 17.36
CA LYS A 146 -6.57 -25.07 17.26
C LYS A 146 -7.50 -24.47 16.20
N ILE A 147 -7.18 -23.29 15.66
CA ILE A 147 -8.00 -22.66 14.62
C ILE A 147 -7.91 -23.47 13.33
N LYS A 148 -9.04 -23.84 12.76
CA LYS A 148 -9.10 -24.61 11.51
C LYS A 148 -8.38 -23.86 10.38
N GLY A 149 -7.45 -24.55 9.72
CA GLY A 149 -6.61 -23.99 8.65
C GLY A 149 -5.31 -23.34 9.14
N CYS A 150 -5.04 -23.33 10.45
CA CYS A 150 -3.77 -22.87 11.00
C CYS A 150 -2.66 -23.86 10.67
N GLU A 151 -1.59 -23.35 10.07
CA GLU A 151 -0.38 -24.11 9.74
C GLU A 151 0.82 -23.67 10.59
N SER A 152 0.79 -22.43 11.09
CA SER A 152 1.82 -21.83 11.94
C SER A 152 1.28 -20.61 12.68
N VAL A 153 2.02 -20.12 13.66
CA VAL A 153 1.78 -18.84 14.33
C VAL A 153 2.90 -17.88 14.02
N LEU A 154 2.57 -16.67 13.62
CA LEU A 154 3.49 -15.56 13.47
C LEU A 154 3.62 -14.83 14.82
N VAL A 155 4.79 -14.91 15.44
CA VAL A 155 5.16 -14.16 16.66
C VAL A 155 5.84 -12.87 16.22
N GLN A 156 5.34 -11.72 16.69
CA GLN A 156 5.83 -10.38 16.35
C GLN A 156 6.10 -9.55 17.59
N GLU A 157 7.12 -8.71 17.54
CA GLU A 157 7.30 -7.62 18.50
C GLU A 157 6.09 -6.69 18.45
N GLN A 158 5.54 -6.35 19.61
CA GLN A 158 4.49 -5.35 19.70
C GLN A 158 5.13 -3.97 19.90
N ILE A 159 4.88 -3.06 18.97
CA ILE A 159 5.35 -1.67 19.02
C ILE A 159 4.16 -0.72 19.04
N ASP A 160 4.32 0.39 19.77
CA ASP A 160 3.36 1.49 19.78
C ASP A 160 3.73 2.56 18.74
N GLY A 161 2.72 3.27 18.27
CA GLY A 161 2.91 4.36 17.32
C GLY A 161 1.60 4.83 16.70
N ILE A 162 1.73 5.68 15.69
CA ILE A 162 0.66 6.09 14.81
C ILE A 162 0.53 5.04 13.71
N GLU A 163 -0.68 4.53 13.55
CA GLU A 163 -1.01 3.62 12.46
C GLU A 163 -1.20 4.40 11.17
N LEU A 164 -0.49 4.00 10.13
CA LEU A 164 -0.66 4.45 8.76
C LEU A 164 -1.02 3.26 7.88
N ILE A 165 -1.63 3.54 6.75
CA ILE A 165 -1.86 2.59 5.68
C ILE A 165 -1.06 3.06 4.48
N VAL A 166 -0.26 2.18 3.92
CA VAL A 166 0.46 2.43 2.67
C VAL A 166 0.07 1.36 1.68
N GLY A 167 -0.62 1.77 0.64
CA GLY A 167 -1.11 0.87 -0.37
C GLY A 167 -0.59 1.21 -1.75
N ALA A 168 -0.56 0.23 -2.63
CA ALA A 168 -0.19 0.42 -4.02
C ALA A 168 -1.06 -0.45 -4.93
N LYS A 169 -1.36 0.06 -6.12
CA LYS A 169 -2.16 -0.64 -7.12
C LYS A 169 -1.64 -0.35 -8.51
N ASN A 170 -1.49 -1.40 -9.32
CA ASN A 170 -1.26 -1.25 -10.75
C ASN A 170 -2.60 -1.05 -11.45
N THR A 171 -2.71 0.05 -12.19
CA THR A 171 -3.92 0.47 -12.90
C THR A 171 -3.63 0.50 -14.40
N ALA A 172 -4.60 0.13 -15.23
CA ALA A 172 -4.44 0.15 -16.69
C ALA A 172 -4.19 1.57 -17.23
N GLU A 173 -4.78 2.58 -16.60
CA GLU A 173 -4.74 3.97 -17.07
C GLU A 173 -3.47 4.71 -16.64
N PHE A 174 -2.93 4.41 -15.45
CA PHE A 174 -1.86 5.22 -14.82
C PHE A 174 -0.63 4.41 -14.41
N GLY A 175 -0.62 3.10 -14.62
CA GLY A 175 0.40 2.22 -14.07
C GLY A 175 0.31 2.15 -12.55
N ASN A 176 1.47 2.14 -11.89
CA ASN A 176 1.56 2.00 -10.43
C ASN A 176 1.18 3.29 -9.70
N VAL A 177 0.16 3.20 -8.87
CA VAL A 177 -0.31 4.29 -7.99
C VAL A 177 -0.08 3.88 -6.54
N VAL A 178 0.65 4.70 -5.80
CA VAL A 178 0.86 4.56 -4.35
C VAL A 178 -0.11 5.50 -3.62
N SER A 179 -0.58 5.04 -2.46
CA SER A 179 -1.47 5.75 -1.56
C SER A 179 -0.92 5.71 -0.14
N VAL A 180 -1.16 6.77 0.61
CA VAL A 180 -0.90 6.84 2.05
C VAL A 180 -2.11 7.43 2.76
N GLY A 181 -2.47 6.89 3.91
CA GLY A 181 -3.52 7.42 4.76
C GLY A 181 -3.27 7.12 6.23
N ILE A 182 -3.88 7.90 7.12
CA ILE A 182 -3.82 7.67 8.57
C ILE A 182 -4.79 6.56 8.94
N GLY A 183 -4.27 5.51 9.56
CA GLY A 183 -4.98 4.30 9.95
C GLY A 183 -5.96 4.48 11.11
N GLY A 184 -6.57 3.37 11.52
CA GLY A 184 -7.67 3.35 12.47
C GLY A 184 -8.95 3.99 11.92
N ILE A 185 -9.78 4.55 12.81
CA ILE A 185 -11.08 5.14 12.48
C ILE A 185 -11.01 6.25 11.42
N PHE A 186 -9.84 6.90 11.28
CA PHE A 186 -9.66 8.05 10.41
C PHE A 186 -9.73 7.68 8.93
N VAL A 187 -9.21 6.52 8.52
CA VAL A 187 -9.31 6.08 7.13
C VAL A 187 -10.73 5.60 6.79
N GLU A 188 -11.40 4.92 7.72
CA GLU A 188 -12.71 4.30 7.50
C GLU A 188 -13.81 5.37 7.37
N ILE A 189 -13.74 6.41 8.19
CA ILE A 189 -14.76 7.45 8.29
C ILE A 189 -14.36 8.71 7.49
N MET A 190 -13.13 9.21 7.67
CA MET A 190 -12.72 10.50 7.10
C MET A 190 -12.14 10.40 5.68
N LYS A 191 -11.81 9.18 5.23
CA LYS A 191 -11.20 8.89 3.92
C LYS A 191 -9.96 9.77 3.68
N ASP A 192 -9.15 9.91 4.72
CA ASP A 192 -7.97 10.77 4.69
C ASP A 192 -6.79 10.06 4.02
N VAL A 193 -6.77 10.16 2.69
CA VAL A 193 -5.82 9.44 1.83
C VAL A 193 -5.28 10.38 0.75
N ALA A 194 -3.97 10.32 0.52
CA ALA A 194 -3.27 10.96 -0.58
C ALA A 194 -2.72 9.91 -1.55
N PHE A 195 -2.67 10.24 -2.85
CA PHE A 195 -2.21 9.34 -3.91
C PHE A 195 -1.09 9.97 -4.72
N ARG A 196 -0.17 9.16 -5.27
CA ARG A 196 0.80 9.56 -6.30
C ARG A 196 1.07 8.41 -7.26
N VAL A 197 1.35 8.77 -8.51
CA VAL A 197 1.78 7.83 -9.54
C VAL A 197 3.29 7.65 -9.47
N CYS A 198 3.78 6.42 -9.54
CA CYS A 198 5.22 6.12 -9.61
C CYS A 198 5.84 6.56 -10.95
N PRO A 199 7.17 6.81 -11.02
CA PRO A 199 8.15 6.77 -9.93
C PRO A 199 7.93 7.89 -8.91
N LEU A 200 8.13 7.63 -7.62
CA LEU A 200 8.00 8.65 -6.57
C LEU A 200 9.32 9.38 -6.31
N THR A 201 9.26 10.70 -6.13
CA THR A 201 10.37 11.48 -5.56
C THR A 201 10.15 11.75 -4.06
N LYS A 202 11.18 12.23 -3.36
CA LYS A 202 11.07 12.60 -1.95
C LYS A 202 10.01 13.69 -1.75
N GLU A 203 9.96 14.66 -2.67
CA GLU A 203 9.02 15.77 -2.68
C GLU A 203 7.58 15.29 -2.92
N ASP A 204 7.38 14.32 -3.81
CA ASP A 204 6.07 13.68 -4.03
C ASP A 204 5.53 13.12 -2.71
N VAL A 205 6.35 12.35 -1.99
CA VAL A 205 5.97 11.69 -0.73
C VAL A 205 5.75 12.72 0.38
N HIS A 206 6.65 13.70 0.51
CA HIS A 206 6.45 14.77 1.48
C HIS A 206 5.13 15.51 1.23
N ALA A 207 4.83 15.86 -0.03
CA ALA A 207 3.57 16.49 -0.40
C ALA A 207 2.35 15.60 -0.08
N MET A 208 2.42 14.28 -0.33
CA MET A 208 1.35 13.35 0.05
C MET A 208 1.05 13.43 1.55
N LEU A 209 2.08 13.42 2.39
CA LEU A 209 1.92 13.46 3.85
C LEU A 209 1.33 14.79 4.32
N MET A 210 1.68 15.90 3.65
CA MET A 210 1.14 17.23 3.97
C MET A 210 -0.29 17.47 3.44
N GLU A 211 -0.77 16.65 2.50
CA GLU A 211 -2.15 16.67 2.00
C GLU A 211 -3.14 15.98 2.95
N LEU A 212 -2.65 15.16 3.88
CA LEU A 212 -3.49 14.47 4.86
C LEU A 212 -4.12 15.50 5.82
N LYS A 213 -5.43 15.39 6.03
CA LYS A 213 -6.17 16.20 7.00
C LYS A 213 -5.64 15.99 8.42
N GLY A 214 -5.25 14.76 8.76
CA GLY A 214 -4.68 14.41 10.05
C GLY A 214 -3.16 14.57 10.15
N ARG A 215 -2.49 15.26 9.21
CA ARG A 215 -1.03 15.43 9.20
C ARG A 215 -0.44 15.95 10.52
N GLU A 216 -1.18 16.76 11.27
CA GLU A 216 -0.74 17.29 12.57
C GLU A 216 -0.46 16.16 13.58
N ILE A 217 -1.12 15.01 13.45
CA ILE A 217 -0.84 13.83 14.26
C ILE A 217 0.57 13.31 13.96
N LEU A 218 1.00 13.34 12.70
CA LEU A 218 2.35 12.93 12.28
C LEU A 218 3.42 13.89 12.76
N LEU A 219 3.11 15.19 12.81
CA LEU A 219 4.02 16.24 13.26
C LEU A 219 4.10 16.36 14.80
N GLY A 220 3.31 15.56 15.51
CA GLY A 220 3.19 15.61 16.96
C GLY A 220 2.07 16.54 17.40
N ALA A 221 1.18 16.02 18.25
CA ALA A 221 0.06 16.78 18.80
C ALA A 221 -0.22 16.35 20.24
N ARG A 222 -0.69 17.29 21.07
CA ARG A 222 -1.13 17.04 22.46
C ARG A 222 -0.12 16.26 23.31
N GLY A 223 1.15 16.67 23.28
CA GLY A 223 2.23 16.06 24.06
C GLY A 223 2.78 14.75 23.48
N LYS A 224 2.26 14.26 22.33
CA LYS A 224 2.87 13.16 21.58
C LYS A 224 3.99 13.68 20.69
N LYS A 225 5.09 12.93 20.62
CA LYS A 225 6.20 13.22 19.70
C LYS A 225 5.77 13.03 18.25
N ALA A 226 6.43 13.75 17.36
CA ALA A 226 6.33 13.52 15.93
C ALA A 226 6.82 12.12 15.55
N VAL A 227 6.26 11.57 14.47
CA VAL A 227 6.85 10.37 13.85
C VAL A 227 8.20 10.72 13.23
N ASN A 228 9.05 9.72 13.05
CA ASN A 228 10.25 9.87 12.24
C ASN A 228 9.87 10.06 10.76
N LEU A 229 9.71 11.32 10.34
CA LEU A 229 9.21 11.69 9.02
C LEU A 229 10.14 11.22 7.90
N GLU A 230 11.45 11.26 8.10
CA GLU A 230 12.43 10.76 7.14
C GLU A 230 12.32 9.24 6.97
N ALA A 231 12.16 8.49 8.06
CA ALA A 231 11.94 7.04 7.98
C ALA A 231 10.63 6.70 7.25
N LEU A 232 9.56 7.47 7.49
CA LEU A 232 8.29 7.32 6.79
C LEU A 232 8.45 7.57 5.28
N ILE A 233 9.08 8.69 4.91
CA ILE A 233 9.31 9.05 3.51
C ILE A 233 10.12 7.95 2.81
N ASN A 234 11.23 7.51 3.41
CA ASN A 234 12.06 6.46 2.85
C ASN A 234 11.32 5.14 2.69
N THR A 235 10.43 4.81 3.62
CA THR A 235 9.59 3.60 3.55
C THR A 235 8.61 3.67 2.37
N ILE A 236 7.93 4.80 2.17
CA ILE A 236 7.00 4.98 1.04
C ILE A 236 7.75 5.00 -0.30
N LEU A 237 8.94 5.60 -0.36
CA LEU A 237 9.81 5.52 -1.54
C LEU A 237 10.22 4.08 -1.85
N SER A 238 10.54 3.28 -0.83
CA SER A 238 10.82 1.84 -1.00
C SER A 238 9.60 1.08 -1.51
N VAL A 239 8.40 1.41 -1.04
CA VAL A 239 7.14 0.88 -1.60
C VAL A 239 6.99 1.24 -3.08
N GLY A 240 7.24 2.50 -3.45
CA GLY A 240 7.22 2.94 -4.85
C GLY A 240 8.17 2.11 -5.73
N ARG A 241 9.43 1.97 -5.31
CA ARG A 241 10.42 1.14 -6.01
C ARG A 241 9.99 -0.34 -6.08
N LEU A 242 9.41 -0.87 -5.01
CA LEU A 242 8.97 -2.27 -4.96
C LEU A 242 7.93 -2.54 -6.06
N VAL A 243 6.89 -1.71 -6.18
CA VAL A 243 5.84 -1.93 -7.19
C VAL A 243 6.29 -1.61 -8.62
N GLU A 244 7.33 -0.79 -8.79
CA GLU A 244 7.95 -0.57 -10.10
C GLU A 244 8.78 -1.77 -10.59
N ASN A 245 9.35 -2.55 -9.68
CA ASN A 245 10.28 -3.63 -10.00
C ASN A 245 9.71 -5.04 -9.83
N GLU A 246 8.51 -5.17 -9.25
CA GLU A 246 7.79 -6.43 -9.09
C GLU A 246 6.44 -6.37 -9.80
N GLU A 247 6.00 -7.47 -10.40
CA GLU A 247 4.68 -7.59 -11.04
C GLU A 247 3.54 -7.69 -10.01
N ILE A 248 3.31 -6.59 -9.28
CA ILE A 248 2.31 -6.49 -8.24
C ILE A 248 1.08 -5.81 -8.79
N SER A 249 -0.07 -6.46 -8.63
CA SER A 249 -1.36 -5.88 -8.97
C SER A 249 -1.87 -4.99 -7.85
N GLU A 250 -1.69 -5.43 -6.61
CA GLU A 250 -2.14 -4.74 -5.42
C GLU A 250 -1.24 -5.09 -4.23
N MET A 251 -0.87 -4.09 -3.43
CA MET A 251 -0.16 -4.28 -2.17
C MET A 251 -0.75 -3.37 -1.10
N ASP A 252 -0.96 -3.90 0.11
CA ASP A 252 -1.45 -3.17 1.26
C ASP A 252 -0.54 -3.42 2.47
N ILE A 253 0.08 -2.37 3.01
CA ILE A 253 0.73 -2.39 4.33
C ILE A 253 -0.24 -1.75 5.30
N ASN A 254 -0.85 -2.58 6.15
CA ASN A 254 -1.90 -2.15 7.05
C ASN A 254 -1.92 -2.99 8.34
N PRO A 255 -1.37 -2.49 9.47
CA PRO A 255 -0.79 -1.15 9.62
C PRO A 255 0.70 -1.09 9.26
N LEU A 256 1.12 0.08 8.77
CA LEU A 256 2.47 0.61 8.93
C LEU A 256 2.51 1.39 10.25
N MET A 257 3.22 0.88 11.26
CA MET A 257 3.31 1.54 12.57
C MET A 257 4.49 2.51 12.60
N CYS A 258 4.23 3.78 12.93
CA CYS A 258 5.26 4.83 12.94
C CYS A 258 5.35 5.56 14.28
N ASN A 259 6.58 5.73 14.78
CA ASN A 259 6.90 6.49 15.99
C ASN A 259 8.21 7.27 15.80
N GLU A 260 8.77 7.86 16.85
CA GLU A 260 10.02 8.63 16.75
C GLU A 260 11.25 7.79 16.33
N ASN A 261 11.18 6.47 16.52
CA ASN A 261 12.29 5.56 16.21
C ASN A 261 12.25 5.06 14.76
N GLY A 262 11.10 5.12 14.09
CA GLY A 262 10.98 4.67 12.71
C GLY A 262 9.56 4.30 12.31
N CYS A 263 9.45 3.63 11.16
CA CYS A 263 8.20 3.12 10.59
C CYS A 263 8.37 1.66 10.20
N PHE A 264 7.49 0.79 10.69
CA PHE A 264 7.63 -0.65 10.57
C PHE A 264 6.32 -1.28 10.09
N ALA A 265 6.39 -2.08 9.03
CA ALA A 265 5.25 -2.86 8.57
C ALA A 265 4.94 -3.96 9.60
N VAL A 266 3.69 -3.98 10.07
CA VAL A 266 3.18 -4.95 11.06
C VAL A 266 2.34 -6.03 10.38
N ASP A 267 1.67 -5.67 9.29
CA ASP A 267 0.99 -6.62 8.41
C ASP A 267 1.11 -6.16 6.97
N VAL A 268 1.14 -7.13 6.05
CA VAL A 268 1.25 -6.85 4.63
C VAL A 268 0.48 -7.88 3.82
N ARG A 269 -0.18 -7.40 2.78
CA ARG A 269 -0.82 -8.22 1.76
C ARG A 269 -0.29 -7.82 0.41
N ILE A 270 0.15 -8.80 -0.39
CA ILE A 270 0.58 -8.60 -1.77
C ILE A 270 -0.21 -9.53 -2.68
N ILE A 271 -0.68 -9.00 -3.80
CA ILE A 271 -1.34 -9.72 -4.89
C ILE A 271 -0.50 -9.49 -6.14
N LYS A 272 -0.16 -10.57 -6.86
CA LYS A 272 0.50 -10.49 -8.16
C LYS A 272 -0.48 -10.74 -9.30
N ASN A 273 -0.22 -10.14 -10.44
CA ASN A 273 -0.77 -10.63 -11.71
C ASN A 273 -0.06 -11.95 -12.03
N LYS A 274 -0.81 -12.98 -12.43
CA LYS A 274 -0.22 -14.17 -13.04
C LYS A 274 0.08 -13.90 -14.51
#